data_AF-A0A2M7I1W9-F1
#
_entry.id   AF-A0A2M7I1W9-F1
#
_cell.length_a   1.000
_cell.length_b   1.000
_cell.length_c   1.000
_cell.angle_alpha   90.00
_cell.angle_beta   90.00
_cell.angle_gamma   90.00
#
_symmetry.space_group_name_H-M   'P 1'
#
loop_
_entity.id
_entity.type
_entity.pdbx_description
1 polymer ?
#
loop_
_entity_poly.entity_id
_entity_poly.type
_entity_poly.pdbx_seq_one_letter_code
_entity_poly.pdbx_strand_id
1 'polypeptide(L)'
;MGIGFTIDTPLKVSQYGINSVISLVDDILLEKLRKMYCGKHKIPYDEISEKVEDFRAKRITSYLNLIKRLAEKNFEELKNSIHKKEDKIKEFFHMLPDSSEIKREFKNLASKYLHISEIENWIKENLSMGSIDVNIMTKLDKENYNKNEKLSAEYNDAHAALRGFANSDLVSSIV
;
A
#
# COMPACT_ATOMS: atom_id res chain seq x y z
N MET A 1 8.98 -10.74 -9.49
CA MET A 1 9.45 -9.51 -8.82
C MET A 1 9.93 -9.88 -7.42
N GLY A 2 11.02 -9.30 -6.93
CA GLY A 2 11.57 -9.62 -5.61
C GLY A 2 10.68 -9.09 -4.47
N ILE A 3 10.61 -9.85 -3.37
CA ILE A 3 9.78 -9.57 -2.19
C ILE A 3 10.08 -8.17 -1.62
N GLY A 4 11.35 -7.76 -1.59
CA GLY A 4 11.76 -6.43 -1.11
C GLY A 4 11.31 -5.25 -1.97
N PHE A 5 11.01 -5.47 -3.26
CA PHE A 5 10.56 -4.39 -4.14
C PHE A 5 9.04 -4.17 -4.06
N THR A 6 8.27 -5.23 -3.86
CA THR A 6 6.81 -5.14 -3.90
C THR A 6 6.21 -4.58 -2.61
N ILE A 7 6.88 -4.82 -1.48
CA ILE A 7 6.35 -4.45 -0.16
C ILE A 7 6.22 -2.92 0.04
N ASP A 8 7.17 -2.12 -0.43
CA ASP A 8 7.15 -0.66 -0.24
C ASP A 8 6.54 0.14 -1.40
N THR A 9 6.31 -0.53 -2.53
CA THR A 9 5.77 0.06 -3.76
C THR A 9 4.47 0.82 -3.52
N PRO A 10 3.48 0.30 -2.76
CA PRO A 10 2.21 1.00 -2.55
C PRO A 10 2.38 2.43 -2.02
N LEU A 11 3.33 2.68 -1.10
CA LEU A 11 3.56 4.02 -0.55
C LEU A 11 4.11 5.02 -1.57
N LYS A 12 4.78 4.51 -2.61
CA LYS A 12 5.41 5.34 -3.64
C LYS A 12 4.43 5.67 -4.77
N VAL A 13 3.57 4.72 -5.13
CA VAL A 13 2.82 4.77 -6.40
C VAL A 13 1.30 4.85 -6.25
N SER A 14 0.71 4.46 -5.10
CA SER A 14 -0.74 4.44 -4.94
C SER A 14 -1.38 5.84 -5.07
N GLN A 15 -0.73 6.88 -4.54
CA GLN A 15 -1.18 8.27 -4.69
C GLN A 15 -1.30 8.73 -6.14
N TYR A 16 -0.66 8.03 -7.08
CA TYR A 16 -0.63 8.30 -8.51
C TYR A 16 -1.61 7.42 -9.30
N GLY A 17 -2.52 6.71 -8.62
CA GLY A 17 -3.49 5.83 -9.28
C GLY A 17 -2.91 4.51 -9.79
N ILE A 18 -1.65 4.19 -9.44
CA ILE A 18 -0.98 2.97 -9.92
C ILE A 18 -1.26 1.83 -8.95
N ASN A 19 -1.86 0.76 -9.46
CA ASN A 19 -2.13 -0.47 -8.70
C ASN A 19 -0.82 -1.17 -8.33
N SER A 20 -0.80 -1.76 -7.14
CA SER A 20 0.38 -2.41 -6.58
C SER A 20 -0.03 -3.66 -5.80
N VAL A 21 0.91 -4.61 -5.68
CA VAL A 21 0.67 -5.88 -4.98
C VAL A 21 1.75 -6.06 -3.91
N ILE A 22 1.37 -6.31 -2.66
CA ILE A 22 2.29 -6.62 -1.55
C ILE A 22 2.45 -8.13 -1.43
N SER A 23 3.69 -8.61 -1.36
CA SER A 23 3.96 -10.03 -1.05
C SER A 23 3.92 -10.27 0.45
N LEU A 24 3.06 -11.21 0.91
CA LEU A 24 2.90 -11.56 2.34
C LEU A 24 3.78 -12.74 2.81
N VAL A 25 4.81 -13.07 2.02
CA VAL A 25 5.64 -14.27 2.24
C VAL A 25 6.61 -14.14 3.41
N ASP A 26 7.14 -12.94 3.68
CA ASP A 26 8.18 -12.71 4.68
C ASP A 26 7.71 -11.72 5.74
N ASP A 27 7.16 -12.22 6.85
CA ASP A 27 6.67 -11.40 7.95
C ASP A 27 7.79 -10.70 8.74
N ILE A 28 9.00 -11.26 8.73
CA ILE A 28 10.19 -10.65 9.36
C ILE A 28 10.54 -9.36 8.62
N LEU A 29 10.51 -9.38 7.29
CA LEU A 29 10.73 -8.20 6.47
C LEU A 29 9.62 -7.17 6.67
N LEU A 30 8.35 -7.59 6.74
CA LEU A 30 7.22 -6.70 7.04
C LEU A 30 7.41 -6.00 8.38
N GLU A 31 7.82 -6.73 9.43
CA GLU A 31 8.03 -6.17 10.77
C GLU A 31 9.20 -5.17 10.81
N LYS A 32 10.32 -5.49 10.13
CA LYS A 32 11.46 -4.57 10.00
C LYS A 32 11.06 -3.27 9.29
N LEU A 33 10.28 -3.37 8.21
CA LEU A 33 9.78 -2.21 7.50
C LEU A 33 8.76 -1.42 8.33
N ARG A 34 7.88 -2.11 9.07
CA ARG A 34 6.94 -1.48 10.01
C ARG A 34 7.70 -0.64 11.04
N LYS A 35 8.76 -1.19 11.64
CA LYS A 35 9.63 -0.45 12.58
C LYS A 35 10.24 0.80 11.94
N MET A 36 10.80 0.67 10.74
CA MET A 36 11.40 1.78 10.02
C MET A 36 10.38 2.89 9.71
N TYR A 37 9.21 2.54 9.16
CA TYR A 37 8.18 3.50 8.81
C TYR A 37 7.55 4.15 10.04
N CYS A 38 7.28 3.39 11.11
CA CYS A 38 6.80 3.97 12.36
C CYS A 38 7.79 5.00 12.92
N GLY A 39 9.10 4.68 12.92
CA GLY A 39 10.14 5.62 13.33
C GLY A 39 10.17 6.89 12.46
N LYS A 40 10.15 6.73 11.13
CA LYS A 40 10.15 7.85 10.17
C LYS A 40 8.95 8.79 10.34
N HIS A 41 7.78 8.23 10.62
CA HIS A 41 6.52 8.97 10.72
C HIS A 41 6.11 9.30 12.17
N LYS A 42 6.96 9.00 13.16
CA LYS A 42 6.70 9.21 14.60
C LYS A 42 5.39 8.56 15.07
N ILE A 43 5.12 7.36 14.57
CA ILE A 43 3.96 6.54 14.94
C ILE A 43 4.40 5.59 16.07
N PRO A 44 3.59 5.38 17.12
CA PRO A 44 3.87 4.39 18.15
C PRO A 44 4.15 3.01 17.55
N TYR A 45 5.16 2.32 18.08
CA TYR A 45 5.60 1.02 17.60
C TYR A 45 5.83 0.09 18.77
N ASP A 46 5.02 -0.96 18.83
CA ASP A 46 5.22 -2.11 19.71
C ASP A 46 5.64 -3.29 18.87
N GLU A 47 6.78 -3.91 19.19
CA GLU A 47 7.33 -5.04 18.44
C GLU A 47 6.50 -6.31 18.66
N ILE A 48 6.15 -6.98 17.57
CA ILE A 48 5.46 -8.26 17.61
C ILE A 48 6.52 -9.35 17.53
N SER A 49 6.93 -9.87 18.70
CA SER A 49 7.92 -10.94 18.77
C SER A 49 7.32 -12.31 18.42
N GLU A 50 8.18 -13.28 18.08
CA GLU A 50 7.78 -14.68 17.79
C GLU A 50 7.14 -15.39 18.99
N LYS A 51 7.25 -14.82 20.20
CA LYS A 51 6.61 -15.35 21.41
C LYS A 51 5.11 -15.06 21.48
N VAL A 52 4.63 -14.13 20.64
CA VAL A 52 3.22 -13.76 20.58
C VAL A 52 2.46 -14.84 19.83
N GLU A 53 1.33 -15.28 20.38
CA GLU A 53 0.42 -16.18 19.66
C GLU A 53 -0.06 -15.54 18.35
N ASP A 54 0.01 -16.31 17.26
CA ASP A 54 -0.30 -15.86 15.89
C ASP A 54 0.50 -14.62 15.46
N PHE A 55 1.77 -14.52 15.88
CA PHE A 55 2.63 -13.37 15.60
C PHE A 55 2.69 -13.02 14.11
N ARG A 56 2.73 -14.02 13.23
CA ARG A 56 2.81 -13.83 11.78
C ARG A 56 1.58 -13.08 11.24
N ALA A 57 0.38 -13.53 11.60
CA ALA A 57 -0.85 -12.85 11.20
C ALA A 57 -0.89 -11.43 11.77
N LYS A 58 -0.53 -11.25 13.05
CA LYS A 58 -0.50 -9.92 13.70
C LYS A 58 0.48 -8.95 13.05
N ARG A 59 1.67 -9.42 12.65
CA ARG A 59 2.66 -8.62 11.89
C ARG A 59 2.10 -8.17 10.55
N ILE A 60 1.49 -9.10 9.81
CA ILE A 60 0.86 -8.82 8.52
C ILE A 60 -0.27 -7.78 8.68
N THR A 61 -1.20 -8.00 9.60
CA THR A 61 -2.30 -7.05 9.88
C THR A 61 -1.75 -5.66 10.22
N SER A 62 -0.81 -5.58 11.16
CA SER A 62 -0.25 -4.30 11.62
C SER A 62 0.49 -3.57 10.50
N TYR A 63 1.17 -4.31 9.63
CA TYR A 63 1.87 -3.75 8.48
C TYR A 63 0.88 -3.20 7.43
N LEU A 64 -0.12 -4.00 7.03
CA LEU A 64 -1.11 -3.59 6.03
C LEU A 64 -1.89 -2.35 6.49
N ASN A 65 -2.28 -2.29 7.77
CA ASN A 65 -2.95 -1.11 8.35
C ASN A 65 -2.04 0.12 8.33
N LEU A 66 -0.74 -0.04 8.62
CA LEU A 66 0.22 1.05 8.53
C LEU A 66 0.34 1.56 7.08
N ILE A 67 0.48 0.66 6.12
CA ILE A 67 0.63 1.02 4.71
C ILE A 67 -0.62 1.71 4.17
N LYS A 68 -1.80 1.16 4.46
CA LYS A 68 -3.08 1.80 4.10
C LYS A 68 -3.12 3.24 4.60
N ARG A 69 -2.90 3.45 5.90
CA ARG A 69 -2.96 4.78 6.51
C ARG A 69 -1.95 5.76 5.91
N LEU A 70 -0.73 5.30 5.65
CA LEU A 70 0.30 6.15 5.06
C LEU A 70 0.03 6.46 3.58
N ALA A 71 -0.50 5.50 2.82
CA ALA A 71 -0.91 5.69 1.43
C ALA A 71 -2.07 6.68 1.30
N GLU A 72 -3.12 6.52 2.12
CA GLU A 72 -4.25 7.46 2.19
C GLU A 72 -3.77 8.86 2.55
N LYS A 73 -2.88 8.98 3.54
CA LYS A 73 -2.28 10.27 3.91
C LYS A 73 -1.53 10.91 2.75
N ASN A 74 -0.68 10.16 2.04
CA ASN A 74 0.07 10.68 0.88
C ASN A 74 -0.88 11.14 -0.23
N PHE A 75 -1.96 10.39 -0.48
CA PHE A 75 -2.97 10.74 -1.47
C PHE A 75 -3.73 12.02 -1.11
N GLU A 76 -4.14 12.17 0.15
CA GLU A 76 -4.77 13.40 0.62
C GLU A 76 -3.79 14.60 0.61
N GLU A 77 -2.52 14.38 0.94
CA GLU A 77 -1.49 15.41 0.79
C GLU A 77 -1.31 15.83 -0.68
N LEU A 78 -1.36 14.89 -1.62
CA LEU A 78 -1.32 15.18 -3.06
C LEU A 78 -2.53 16.03 -3.48
N LYS A 79 -3.75 15.63 -3.10
CA LYS A 79 -4.99 16.37 -3.38
C LYS A 79 -4.99 17.78 -2.78
N ASN A 80 -4.45 17.96 -1.59
CA ASN A 80 -4.36 19.28 -0.94
C ASN A 80 -3.19 20.12 -1.46
N SER A 81 -2.18 19.49 -2.06
CA SER A 81 -1.05 20.19 -2.68
C SER A 81 -1.40 20.85 -4.00
N ILE A 82 -2.59 20.59 -4.56
CA ILE A 82 -2.99 21.09 -5.87
C ILE A 82 -2.91 22.62 -5.96
N HIS A 83 -3.37 23.31 -4.92
CA HIS A 83 -3.26 24.76 -4.81
C HIS A 83 -1.83 25.29 -4.63
N LYS A 84 -0.93 24.48 -4.06
CA LYS A 84 0.40 24.94 -3.59
C LYS A 84 1.53 24.55 -4.53
N LYS A 85 1.33 23.54 -5.37
CA LYS A 85 2.36 22.89 -6.19
C LYS A 85 1.80 22.46 -7.54
N GLU A 86 1.38 23.44 -8.35
CA GLU A 86 0.91 23.20 -9.72
C GLU A 86 1.88 22.35 -10.54
N ASP A 87 3.19 22.58 -10.39
CA ASP A 87 4.22 21.85 -11.13
C ASP A 87 4.22 20.35 -10.83
N LYS A 88 3.95 19.94 -9.59
CA LYS A 88 3.91 18.52 -9.22
C LYS A 88 2.75 17.78 -9.87
N ILE A 89 1.60 18.45 -10.04
CA ILE A 89 0.46 17.89 -10.77
C ILE A 89 0.80 17.76 -12.25
N LYS A 90 1.36 18.82 -12.83
CA LYS A 90 1.76 18.81 -14.24
C LYS A 90 2.74 17.67 -14.50
N GLU A 91 3.72 17.47 -13.62
CA GLU A 91 4.67 16.36 -13.67
C GLU A 91 3.96 15.01 -13.58
N PHE A 92 3.06 14.82 -12.60
CA PHE A 92 2.27 13.60 -12.46
C PHE A 92 1.51 13.25 -13.75
N PHE A 93 0.74 14.19 -14.30
CA PHE A 93 0.01 13.95 -15.55
C PHE A 93 0.95 13.75 -16.74
N HIS A 94 2.15 14.35 -16.74
CA HIS A 94 3.15 14.13 -17.78
C HIS A 94 3.68 12.69 -17.77
N MET A 95 3.86 12.09 -16.58
CA MET A 95 4.33 10.71 -16.40
C MET A 95 3.30 9.65 -16.83
N LEU A 96 2.01 9.99 -16.89
CA LEU A 96 0.99 9.06 -17.38
C LEU A 96 1.23 8.71 -18.86
N PRO A 97 0.88 7.50 -19.33
CA PRO A 97 0.93 7.15 -20.74
C PRO A 97 0.07 8.09 -21.60
N ASP A 98 0.49 8.39 -22.84
CA ASP A 98 -0.32 9.24 -23.73
C ASP A 98 -1.64 8.60 -24.17
N SER A 99 -1.79 7.27 -24.01
CA SER A 99 -3.05 6.55 -24.18
C SER A 99 -4.04 6.78 -23.03
N SER A 100 -3.60 7.39 -21.92
CA SER A 100 -4.43 7.62 -20.74
C SER A 100 -5.49 8.69 -21.01
N GLU A 101 -6.76 8.31 -20.85
CA GLU A 101 -7.89 9.22 -21.04
C GLU A 101 -7.82 10.43 -20.12
N ILE A 102 -7.53 10.22 -18.84
CA ILE A 102 -7.41 11.29 -17.85
C ILE A 102 -6.28 12.29 -18.21
N LYS A 103 -5.17 11.81 -18.80
CA LYS A 103 -4.09 12.69 -19.28
C LYS A 103 -4.55 13.57 -20.44
N ARG A 104 -5.30 13.00 -21.38
CA ARG A 104 -5.86 13.72 -22.53
C ARG A 104 -6.87 14.78 -22.08
N GLU A 105 -7.75 14.44 -21.16
CA GLU A 105 -8.72 15.38 -20.59
C GLU A 105 -8.04 16.49 -19.80
N PHE A 106 -7.05 16.16 -18.97
CA PHE A 106 -6.25 17.16 -18.26
C PHE A 106 -5.56 18.12 -19.23
N LYS A 107 -4.92 17.63 -20.31
CA LYS A 107 -4.30 18.49 -21.33
C LYS A 107 -5.32 19.41 -22.01
N ASN A 108 -6.53 18.92 -22.30
CA ASN A 108 -7.60 19.70 -22.90
C ASN A 108 -8.16 20.79 -21.96
N LEU A 109 -8.21 20.52 -20.67
CA LEU A 109 -8.64 21.48 -19.66
C LEU A 109 -7.53 22.50 -19.40
N ALA A 110 -6.30 22.05 -19.23
CA ALA A 110 -5.14 22.91 -19.01
C ALA A 110 -4.83 23.85 -20.19
N SER A 111 -5.31 23.55 -21.41
CA SER A 111 -5.21 24.47 -22.55
C SER A 111 -6.34 25.49 -22.63
N LYS A 112 -7.46 25.27 -21.92
CA LYS A 112 -8.64 26.16 -21.88
C LYS A 112 -8.59 27.16 -20.73
N TYR A 113 -7.99 26.78 -19.61
CA TYR A 113 -7.91 27.59 -18.40
C TYR A 113 -6.50 28.14 -18.19
N LEU A 114 -6.39 29.32 -17.57
CA LEU A 114 -5.11 29.99 -17.36
C LEU A 114 -4.39 29.43 -16.12
N HIS A 115 -5.17 29.03 -15.11
CA HIS A 115 -4.66 28.52 -13.83
C HIS A 115 -5.19 27.11 -13.53
N ILE A 116 -4.36 26.27 -12.89
CA ILE A 116 -4.77 24.91 -12.50
C ILE A 116 -5.87 24.93 -11.43
N SER A 117 -5.92 25.99 -10.62
CA SER A 117 -6.98 26.20 -9.64
C SER A 117 -8.39 26.17 -10.25
N GLU A 118 -8.53 26.57 -11.52
CA GLU A 118 -9.84 26.59 -12.21
C GLU A 118 -10.36 25.19 -12.52
N ILE A 119 -9.47 24.19 -12.58
CA ILE A 119 -9.80 22.79 -12.92
C ILE A 119 -9.58 21.85 -11.74
N GLU A 120 -9.35 22.39 -10.54
CA GLU A 120 -9.03 21.60 -9.36
C GLU A 120 -10.13 20.61 -8.98
N ASN A 121 -11.39 21.03 -9.02
CA ASN A 121 -12.51 20.14 -8.69
C ASN A 121 -12.53 18.93 -9.62
N TRP A 122 -12.32 19.15 -10.92
CA TRP A 122 -12.19 18.07 -11.89
C TRP A 122 -11.01 17.16 -11.55
N ILE A 123 -9.85 17.70 -11.18
CA ILE A 123 -8.70 16.88 -10.76
C ILE A 123 -9.06 16.04 -9.53
N LYS A 124 -9.68 16.63 -8.49
CA LYS A 124 -10.05 15.92 -7.27
C LYS A 124 -11.07 14.80 -7.51
N GLU A 125 -12.00 15.01 -8.43
CA GLU A 125 -13.04 14.04 -8.80
C GLU A 125 -12.50 12.91 -9.68
N ASN A 126 -11.48 13.18 -10.52
CA ASN A 126 -10.94 12.20 -11.47
C ASN A 126 -9.68 11.49 -10.96
N LEU A 127 -9.02 11.99 -9.91
CA LEU A 127 -7.93 11.29 -9.26
C LEU A 127 -8.46 10.18 -8.34
N SER A 128 -8.03 8.96 -8.59
CA SER A 128 -8.23 7.79 -7.72
C SER A 128 -6.91 7.28 -7.17
N MET A 129 -6.93 6.78 -5.93
CA MET A 129 -5.80 6.05 -5.38
C MET A 129 -5.70 4.67 -6.06
N GLY A 130 -4.49 4.23 -6.40
CA GLY A 130 -4.24 2.89 -6.92
C GLY A 130 -4.54 1.81 -5.88
N SER A 131 -4.98 0.64 -6.32
CA SER A 131 -5.23 -0.49 -5.43
C SER A 131 -3.94 -0.97 -4.77
N ILE A 132 -4.10 -1.50 -3.56
CA ILE A 132 -3.03 -2.13 -2.79
C ILE A 132 -3.46 -3.57 -2.55
N ASP A 133 -3.23 -4.41 -3.53
CA ASP A 133 -3.58 -5.83 -3.49
C ASP A 133 -2.52 -6.64 -2.74
N VAL A 134 -2.81 -7.88 -2.40
CA VAL A 134 -1.87 -8.77 -1.70
C VAL A 134 -1.67 -10.07 -2.45
N ASN A 135 -0.46 -10.63 -2.36
CA ASN A 135 -0.12 -11.95 -2.89
C ASN A 135 0.24 -12.89 -1.74
N ILE A 136 -0.41 -14.05 -1.69
CA ILE A 136 -0.18 -15.11 -0.71
C ILE A 136 0.38 -16.34 -1.43
N MET A 137 1.68 -16.61 -1.28
CA MET A 137 2.29 -17.79 -1.90
C MET A 137 2.03 -19.06 -1.07
N THR A 138 1.29 -20.01 -1.65
CA THR A 138 1.01 -21.33 -1.05
C THR A 138 2.07 -22.39 -1.34
N LYS A 139 2.97 -22.16 -2.31
CA LYS A 139 4.03 -23.13 -2.67
C LYS A 139 5.20 -23.18 -1.67
N LEU A 140 5.35 -22.16 -0.83
CA LEU A 140 6.40 -22.05 0.19
C LEU A 140 5.84 -22.26 1.60
N ASP A 141 4.67 -22.90 1.69
CA ASP A 141 3.90 -23.03 2.91
C ASP A 141 4.60 -23.94 3.91
N LYS A 142 4.92 -23.39 5.09
CA LYS A 142 5.68 -24.06 6.14
C LYS A 142 4.75 -24.45 7.27
N GLU A 143 4.98 -25.63 7.82
CA GLU A 143 4.31 -26.09 9.04
C GLU A 143 4.90 -25.36 10.25
N ASN A 144 4.01 -24.83 11.11
CA ASN A 144 4.40 -24.11 12.31
C ASN A 144 4.28 -24.98 13.55
N TYR A 145 5.12 -24.68 14.56
CA TYR A 145 5.25 -25.47 15.78
C TYR A 145 5.12 -24.57 17.00
N ASN A 146 4.45 -25.03 18.05
CA ASN A 146 4.45 -24.40 19.36
C ASN A 146 5.03 -25.39 20.39
N LYS A 147 6.12 -25.02 21.06
CA LYS A 147 6.80 -25.89 22.05
C LYS A 147 7.06 -27.33 21.54
N ASN A 148 7.46 -27.46 20.27
CA ASN A 148 7.70 -28.73 19.54
C ASN A 148 6.44 -29.53 19.17
N GLU A 149 5.24 -29.03 19.46
CA GLU A 149 4.00 -29.61 18.94
C GLU A 149 3.65 -28.96 17.60
N LYS A 150 3.41 -29.80 16.60
CA LYS A 150 2.96 -29.36 15.27
C LYS A 150 1.57 -28.74 15.40
N LEU A 151 1.43 -27.49 14.95
CA LEU A 151 0.14 -26.82 14.91
C LEU A 151 -0.72 -27.37 13.78
N SER A 152 -2.04 -27.21 13.89
CA SER A 152 -3.00 -27.53 12.83
C SER A 152 -2.66 -26.76 11.54
N ALA A 153 -3.09 -27.30 10.38
CA ALA A 153 -2.80 -26.72 9.07
C ALA A 153 -3.27 -25.26 8.94
N GLU A 154 -4.28 -24.86 9.71
CA GLU A 154 -4.72 -23.47 9.78
C GLU A 154 -3.62 -22.52 10.28
N TYR A 155 -2.61 -22.96 11.04
CA TYR A 155 -1.51 -22.09 11.48
C TYR A 155 -0.31 -22.09 10.55
N ASN A 156 -0.41 -22.71 9.37
CA ASN A 156 0.66 -22.61 8.39
C ASN A 156 0.82 -21.17 7.86
N ASP A 157 1.89 -20.93 7.13
CA ASP A 157 2.28 -19.60 6.69
C ASP A 157 1.26 -18.94 5.76
N ALA A 158 0.65 -19.71 4.85
CA ALA A 158 -0.35 -19.20 3.92
C ALA A 158 -1.65 -18.81 4.64
N HIS A 159 -2.12 -19.65 5.56
CA HIS A 159 -3.33 -19.36 6.35
C HIS A 159 -3.10 -18.22 7.35
N ALA A 160 -1.91 -18.12 7.94
CA ALA A 160 -1.54 -16.98 8.76
C ALA A 160 -1.53 -15.67 7.95
N ALA A 161 -1.05 -15.70 6.70
CA ALA A 161 -1.13 -14.56 5.80
C ALA A 161 -2.57 -14.19 5.43
N LEU A 162 -3.41 -15.19 5.16
CA LEU A 162 -4.83 -14.99 4.88
C LEU A 162 -5.56 -14.39 6.08
N ARG A 163 -5.34 -14.90 7.29
CA ARG A 163 -5.87 -14.31 8.53
C ARG A 163 -5.37 -12.90 8.74
N GLY A 164 -4.07 -12.67 8.53
CA GLY A 164 -3.46 -11.36 8.67
C GLY A 164 -4.12 -10.32 7.76
N PHE A 165 -4.37 -10.69 6.50
CA PHE A 165 -5.09 -9.87 5.53
C PHE A 165 -6.56 -9.67 5.92
N ALA A 166 -7.28 -10.75 6.25
CA ALA A 166 -8.69 -10.69 6.62
C ALA A 166 -8.97 -9.83 7.87
N ASN A 167 -8.02 -9.77 8.80
CA ASN A 167 -8.09 -8.93 10.00
C ASN A 167 -7.56 -7.51 9.78
N SER A 168 -7.08 -7.18 8.58
CA SER A 168 -6.59 -5.85 8.25
C SER A 168 -7.71 -4.93 7.78
N ASP A 169 -7.49 -3.62 7.90
CA ASP A 169 -8.39 -2.59 7.39
C ASP A 169 -8.29 -2.45 5.85
N LEU A 170 -7.40 -3.20 5.20
CA LEU A 170 -7.14 -3.10 3.79
C LEU A 170 -8.24 -3.81 2.98
N VAL A 171 -8.98 -3.03 2.20
CA VAL A 171 -10.02 -3.55 1.29
C VAL A 171 -9.41 -3.66 -0.10
N SER A 172 -8.98 -4.86 -0.46
CA SER A 172 -8.32 -5.12 -1.75
C SER A 172 -8.49 -6.57 -2.21
N SER A 173 -7.92 -6.89 -3.37
CA SER A 173 -7.94 -8.24 -3.92
C SER A 173 -6.78 -9.08 -3.41
N ILE A 174 -7.00 -10.39 -3.34
CA ILE A 174 -5.94 -11.39 -3.15
C ILE A 174 -5.58 -11.95 -4.53
N VAL A 175 -4.29 -12.03 -4.82
CA VAL A 175 -3.71 -12.56 -6.08
C VAL A 175 -2.98 -13.87 -5.81
#